data_AF-A0A0T7GHC3-F1
#
_entry.id   AF-A0A0T7GHC3-F1
#
_cell.length_a   1.000
_cell.length_b   1.000
_cell.length_c   1.000
_cell.angle_alpha   90.00
_cell.angle_beta   90.00
_cell.angle_gamma   90.00
#
_symmetry.space_group_name_H-M   'P 1'
#
loop_
_entity.id
_entity.type
_entity.pdbx_description
1 polymer ?
#
loop_
_entity_poly.entity_id
_entity_poly.type
_entity_poly.pdbx_seq_one_letter_code
_entity_poly.pdbx_strand_id
1 'polypeptide(L)'
;MTFWVEHTEKRVNTQYKEVGLSADEVVELASAFRFYGYWRIDLDTGHFFATEDVCRILGLEPKDGPMNMVAITARIHPDDMPQLMETFERASGERLTYHNIYRVKADAERYKYVRSVGKFRDKPGTSGEVVGMTYEFFAERPGVTFFLDEPDLPKT
;
A
#
# COMPACT_ATOMS: atom_id res chain seq x y z
N MET A 1 19.51 -11.25 -10.92
CA MET A 1 19.39 -9.83 -11.33
C MET A 1 19.73 -8.99 -10.12
N THR A 2 20.61 -8.00 -10.25
CA THR A 2 21.03 -7.14 -9.14
C THR A 2 19.91 -6.13 -8.87
N PHE A 3 19.28 -6.24 -7.70
CA PHE A 3 18.24 -5.30 -7.28
C PHE A 3 18.90 -3.97 -6.89
N TRP A 4 18.30 -2.86 -7.33
CA TRP A 4 18.72 -1.52 -6.94
C TRP A 4 18.03 -1.18 -5.62
N VAL A 5 18.79 -1.19 -4.52
CA VAL A 5 18.35 -0.69 -3.22
C VAL A 5 18.86 0.74 -3.09
N GLU A 6 17.95 1.71 -3.16
CA GLU A 6 18.28 3.11 -2.89
C GLU A 6 18.01 3.43 -1.42
N HIS A 7 19.06 3.83 -0.70
CA HIS A 7 18.93 4.40 0.64
C HIS A 7 18.78 5.90 0.49
N THR A 8 17.55 6.41 0.60
CA THR A 8 17.27 7.85 0.59
C THR A 8 16.92 8.34 1.98
N GLU A 9 17.28 9.58 2.31
CA GLU A 9 16.79 10.22 3.52
C GLU A 9 15.27 10.35 3.45
N LYS A 10 14.59 10.00 4.55
CA LYS A 10 13.16 10.19 4.68
C LYS A 10 12.84 11.69 4.68
N ARG A 11 12.53 12.24 3.51
CA ARG A 11 12.03 13.60 3.39
C ARG A 11 10.57 13.64 3.84
N VAL A 12 10.34 14.09 5.07
CA VAL A 12 9.01 14.53 5.47
C VAL A 12 8.76 15.86 4.76
N ASN A 13 7.89 15.86 3.76
CA ASN A 13 7.54 17.10 3.07
C ASN A 13 6.66 17.94 4.00
N THR A 14 7.27 18.87 4.73
CA THR A 14 6.58 19.87 5.57
C THR A 14 6.25 21.16 4.82
N GLN A 15 6.61 21.25 3.53
CA GLN A 15 6.44 22.43 2.69
C GLN A 15 4.98 22.68 2.32
N TYR A 16 4.08 21.76 2.62
CA TYR A 16 2.64 22.00 2.52
C TYR A 16 2.22 23.27 3.30
N LYS A 17 2.97 23.64 4.34
CA LYS A 17 2.76 24.89 5.10
C LYS A 17 3.10 26.15 4.29
N GLU A 18 4.05 26.07 3.36
CA GLU A 18 4.45 27.21 2.51
C GLU A 18 3.33 27.62 1.56
N VAL A 19 2.43 26.69 1.24
CA VAL A 19 1.24 26.91 0.40
C VAL A 19 -0.05 27.02 1.23
N GLY A 20 0.07 27.13 2.56
CA GLY A 20 -1.07 27.36 3.46
C GLY A 20 -1.94 26.15 3.77
N LEU A 21 -1.51 24.93 3.45
CA LEU A 21 -2.26 23.72 3.77
C LEU A 21 -2.08 23.31 5.24
N SER A 22 -3.14 22.74 5.80
CA SER A 22 -3.16 22.01 7.06
C SER A 22 -2.72 20.55 6.87
N ALA A 23 -2.42 19.86 7.96
CA ALA A 23 -2.13 18.43 7.91
C ALA A 23 -3.35 17.61 7.46
N ASP A 24 -4.57 18.04 7.82
CA ASP A 24 -5.81 17.38 7.44
C ASP A 24 -6.07 17.52 5.93
N GLU A 25 -5.89 18.70 5.36
CA GLU A 25 -5.98 18.89 3.89
C GLU A 25 -4.92 18.06 3.15
N VAL A 26 -3.73 17.90 3.71
CA VAL A 26 -2.71 17.00 3.12
C VAL A 26 -3.17 15.55 3.14
N VAL A 27 -3.79 15.10 4.24
CA VAL A 27 -4.38 13.76 4.34
C VAL A 27 -5.52 13.62 3.35
N GLU A 28 -6.45 14.57 3.27
CA GLU A 28 -7.56 14.56 2.32
C GLU A 28 -7.08 14.48 0.87
N LEU A 29 -6.11 15.32 0.48
CA LEU A 29 -5.52 15.31 -0.86
C LEU A 29 -4.78 14.00 -1.17
N ALA A 30 -4.01 13.48 -0.21
CA ALA A 30 -3.36 12.19 -0.35
C ALA A 30 -4.38 11.03 -0.40
N SER A 31 -5.51 11.19 0.28
CA SER A 31 -6.62 10.25 0.27
C SER A 31 -7.53 10.38 -0.95
N ALA A 32 -7.39 11.46 -1.73
CA ALA A 32 -8.10 11.64 -3.01
C ALA A 32 -7.42 10.90 -4.17
N PHE A 33 -6.19 10.39 -4.00
CA PHE A 33 -5.66 9.41 -4.95
C PHE A 33 -6.63 8.22 -5.01
N ARG A 34 -6.94 7.72 -6.20
CA ARG A 34 -7.83 6.54 -6.32
C ARG A 34 -7.01 5.26 -6.08
N PHE A 35 -7.71 4.15 -5.83
CA PHE A 35 -7.13 2.79 -5.72
C PHE A 35 -5.91 2.70 -4.81
N TYR A 36 -6.06 3.22 -3.60
CA TYR A 36 -5.14 2.93 -2.51
C TYR A 36 -5.90 2.31 -1.35
N GLY A 37 -5.19 1.56 -0.53
CA GLY A 37 -5.72 1.00 0.70
C GLY A 37 -4.64 0.81 1.73
N TYR A 38 -5.03 0.34 2.90
CA TYR A 38 -4.15 0.18 4.05
C TYR A 38 -3.99 -1.28 4.43
N TRP A 39 -2.84 -1.61 4.99
CA TRP A 39 -2.55 -2.96 5.45
C TRP A 39 -1.62 -2.94 6.65
N ARG A 40 -1.63 -4.06 7.38
CA ARG A 40 -0.67 -4.34 8.46
C ARG A 40 -0.30 -5.82 8.51
N ILE A 41 0.92 -6.08 8.95
CA ILE A 41 1.43 -7.41 9.29
C ILE A 41 1.72 -7.41 10.79
N ASP A 42 1.06 -8.31 11.51
CA ASP A 42 1.36 -8.59 12.91
C ASP A 42 2.57 -9.54 12.97
N LEU A 43 3.68 -9.09 13.59
CA LEU A 43 4.94 -9.82 13.53
C LEU A 43 5.01 -11.02 14.48
N ASP A 44 4.13 -11.10 15.47
CA ASP A 44 4.07 -12.27 16.36
C ASP A 44 3.34 -13.43 15.67
N THR A 45 2.28 -13.13 14.92
CA THR A 45 1.44 -14.14 14.26
C THR A 45 1.76 -14.35 12.79
N GLY A 46 2.46 -13.41 12.16
CA GLY A 46 2.68 -13.38 10.70
C GLY A 46 1.42 -13.05 9.89
N HIS A 47 0.32 -12.67 10.55
CA HIS A 47 -0.94 -12.41 9.87
C HIS A 47 -0.94 -11.06 9.13
N PHE A 48 -1.37 -11.10 7.87
CA PHE A 48 -1.60 -9.93 7.04
C PHE A 48 -3.08 -9.52 7.10
N PHE A 49 -3.34 -8.25 7.39
CA PHE A 49 -4.66 -7.64 7.40
C PHE A 49 -4.68 -6.50 6.38
N ALA A 50 -5.78 -6.38 5.63
CA ALA A 50 -5.91 -5.40 4.57
C ALA A 50 -7.31 -4.78 4.57
N THR A 51 -7.41 -3.54 4.13
CA THR A 51 -8.70 -2.94 3.78
C THR A 51 -9.25 -3.53 2.48
N GLU A 52 -10.54 -3.34 2.24
CA GLU A 52 -11.21 -3.75 1.01
C GLU A 52 -10.48 -3.26 -0.25
N ASP A 53 -9.98 -2.03 -0.25
CA ASP A 53 -9.24 -1.50 -1.40
C ASP A 53 -7.93 -2.26 -1.69
N VAL A 54 -7.19 -2.70 -0.67
CA VAL A 54 -6.01 -3.56 -0.90
C VAL A 54 -6.43 -4.92 -1.46
N CYS A 55 -7.54 -5.49 -0.98
CA CYS A 55 -8.09 -6.73 -1.52
C CYS A 55 -8.46 -6.57 -3.01
N ARG A 56 -9.14 -5.47 -3.37
CA ARG A 56 -9.47 -5.14 -4.77
C ARG A 56 -8.21 -4.94 -5.63
N ILE A 57 -7.19 -4.25 -5.12
CA ILE A 57 -5.90 -4.09 -5.82
C ILE A 57 -5.28 -5.47 -6.10
N LEU A 58 -5.32 -6.38 -5.13
CA LEU A 58 -4.81 -7.75 -5.27
C LEU A 58 -5.70 -8.67 -6.12
N GLY A 59 -6.95 -8.28 -6.40
CA GLY A 59 -7.94 -9.11 -7.05
C GLY A 59 -8.40 -10.27 -6.16
N LEU A 60 -8.60 -9.99 -4.87
CA LEU A 60 -9.06 -10.90 -3.84
C LEU A 60 -10.36 -10.38 -3.21
N GLU A 61 -11.19 -11.31 -2.73
CA GLU A 61 -12.38 -10.95 -1.97
C GLU A 61 -12.01 -10.35 -0.60
N PRO A 62 -12.66 -9.25 -0.18
CA PRO A 62 -12.52 -8.72 1.16
C PRO A 62 -12.96 -9.75 2.21
N LYS A 63 -12.32 -9.71 3.37
CA LYS A 63 -12.64 -10.61 4.46
C LYS A 63 -12.41 -9.93 5.81
N ASP A 64 -13.25 -10.29 6.77
CA ASP A 64 -13.00 -9.98 8.17
C ASP A 64 -11.86 -10.84 8.74
N GLY A 65 -10.79 -10.17 9.17
CA GLY A 65 -9.63 -10.80 9.81
C GLY A 65 -8.46 -11.06 8.86
N PRO A 66 -7.60 -12.05 9.15
CA PRO A 66 -6.36 -12.24 8.40
C PRO A 66 -6.62 -12.82 7.01
N MET A 67 -5.86 -12.29 6.05
CA MET A 67 -5.82 -12.71 4.67
C MET A 67 -5.01 -14.00 4.51
N ASN A 68 -5.32 -14.77 3.46
CA ASN A 68 -4.56 -15.96 3.11
C ASN A 68 -3.28 -15.55 2.37
N MET A 69 -2.12 -15.77 3.00
CA MET A 69 -0.81 -15.42 2.41
C MET A 69 -0.52 -16.17 1.10
N VAL A 70 -0.94 -17.43 0.96
CA VAL A 70 -0.79 -18.19 -0.29
C VAL A 70 -1.62 -17.56 -1.41
N ALA A 71 -2.83 -17.09 -1.09
CA ALA A 71 -3.67 -16.39 -2.05
C ALA A 71 -3.02 -15.06 -2.45
N ILE A 72 -2.47 -14.30 -1.51
CA ILE A 72 -1.78 -13.02 -1.79
C ILE A 72 -0.57 -13.24 -2.70
N THR A 73 0.34 -14.16 -2.34
CA THR A 73 1.58 -14.38 -3.11
C THR A 73 1.28 -14.92 -4.50
N ALA A 74 0.21 -15.69 -4.69
CA ALA A 74 -0.22 -16.15 -6.01
C ALA A 74 -0.69 -15.02 -6.95
N ARG A 75 -0.98 -13.82 -6.41
CA ARG A 75 -1.33 -12.62 -7.20
C ARG A 75 -0.11 -11.80 -7.60
N ILE A 76 1.05 -12.03 -6.99
CA ILE A 76 2.27 -11.25 -7.23
C ILE A 76 3.09 -11.91 -8.34
N HIS A 77 3.77 -11.10 -9.16
CA HIS A 77 4.65 -11.63 -10.19
C HIS A 77 5.80 -12.43 -9.56
N PRO A 78 6.10 -13.66 -10.02
CA PRO A 78 7.13 -14.51 -9.42
C PRO A 78 8.50 -13.85 -9.27
N ASP A 79 8.94 -13.10 -10.30
CA ASP A 79 10.23 -12.39 -10.26
C ASP A 79 10.32 -11.30 -9.18
N ASP A 80 9.18 -10.77 -8.71
CA ASP A 80 9.15 -9.70 -7.72
C ASP A 80 9.12 -10.26 -6.28
N MET A 81 8.83 -11.56 -6.12
CA MET A 81 8.71 -12.23 -4.82
C MET A 81 9.98 -12.17 -3.97
N PRO A 82 11.19 -12.47 -4.50
CA PRO A 82 12.42 -12.40 -3.69
C PRO A 82 12.64 -11.00 -3.10
N GLN A 83 12.44 -9.96 -3.92
CA GLN A 83 12.59 -8.57 -3.48
C GLN A 83 11.56 -8.19 -2.41
N LEU A 84 10.30 -8.62 -2.57
CA LEU A 84 9.26 -8.36 -1.57
C LEU A 84 9.60 -9.00 -0.23
N MET A 85 10.03 -10.26 -0.24
CA MET A 85 10.41 -10.98 0.97
C MET A 85 11.57 -10.29 1.70
N GLU A 86 12.64 -9.95 0.97
CA GLU A 86 13.77 -9.21 1.53
C GLU A 86 13.35 -7.85 2.09
N THR A 87 12.46 -7.13 1.39
CA THR A 87 11.95 -5.83 1.85
C THR A 87 11.23 -5.96 3.19
N PHE A 88 10.35 -6.96 3.35
CA PHE A 88 9.62 -7.18 4.60
C PHE A 88 10.53 -7.66 5.74
N GLU A 89 11.50 -8.52 5.43
CA GLU A 89 12.51 -8.98 6.40
C GLU A 89 13.32 -7.79 6.94
N ARG A 90 13.83 -6.94 6.05
CA ARG A 90 14.60 -5.76 6.46
C ARG A 90 13.73 -4.72 7.17
N ALA A 91 12.51 -4.48 6.68
CA ALA A 91 11.59 -3.55 7.33
C ALA A 91 11.27 -3.97 8.78
N SER A 92 11.11 -5.26 9.03
CA SER A 92 10.83 -5.80 10.35
C SER A 92 12.08 -5.90 11.24
N GLY A 93 13.17 -6.50 10.73
CA GLY A 93 14.40 -6.72 11.48
C GLY A 93 15.21 -5.45 11.75
N GLU A 94 15.34 -4.58 10.75
CA GLU A 94 16.11 -3.33 10.84
C GLU A 94 15.21 -2.13 11.23
N ARG A 95 13.91 -2.34 11.45
CA ARG A 95 12.91 -1.32 11.83
C ARG A 95 12.83 -0.14 10.83
N LEU A 96 12.83 -0.44 9.54
CA LEU A 96 12.93 0.56 8.49
C LEU A 96 11.57 1.06 7.98
N THR A 97 11.61 2.25 7.36
CA THR A 97 10.60 2.69 6.38
C THR A 97 11.09 2.28 5.01
N TYR A 98 10.19 1.82 4.15
CA TYR A 98 10.52 1.42 2.80
C TYR A 98 9.46 1.90 1.81
N HIS A 99 9.87 1.85 0.55
CA HIS A 99 9.03 2.03 -0.60
C HIS A 99 9.37 0.94 -1.60
N ASN A 100 8.37 0.25 -2.12
CA ASN A 100 8.55 -0.77 -3.14
C ASN A 100 7.56 -0.60 -4.29
N ILE A 101 7.97 -1.06 -5.47
CA ILE A 101 7.13 -1.15 -6.65
C ILE A 101 7.18 -2.60 -7.10
N TYR A 102 6.02 -3.21 -7.33
CA TYR A 102 5.92 -4.59 -7.76
C TYR A 102 4.69 -4.82 -8.62
N ARG A 103 4.63 -5.98 -9.27
CA ARG A 103 3.59 -6.36 -10.21
C ARG A 103 2.57 -7.26 -9.54
N VAL A 104 1.30 -6.93 -9.75
CA VAL A 104 0.13 -7.71 -9.31
C VAL A 104 -0.69 -8.11 -10.54
N LYS A 105 -1.21 -9.34 -10.56
CA LYS A 105 -2.06 -9.84 -11.65
C LYS A 105 -3.28 -8.94 -11.82
N ALA A 106 -3.40 -8.34 -13.01
CA ALA A 106 -4.59 -7.61 -13.43
C ALA A 106 -5.64 -8.59 -13.99
N ASP A 107 -5.20 -9.52 -14.83
CA ASP A 107 -5.98 -10.63 -15.38
C ASP A 107 -5.06 -11.84 -15.62
N ALA A 108 -5.50 -12.81 -16.45
CA ALA A 108 -4.75 -14.04 -16.71
C ALA A 108 -3.39 -13.81 -17.40
N GLU A 109 -3.27 -12.76 -18.21
CA GLU A 109 -2.09 -12.53 -19.06
C GLU A 109 -1.35 -11.23 -18.73
N ARG A 110 -1.98 -10.32 -17.97
CA ARG A 110 -1.43 -8.99 -17.68
C ARG A 110 -1.19 -8.76 -16.21
N TYR A 111 -0.14 -7.98 -15.94
CA TYR A 111 0.17 -7.44 -14.62
C TYR A 111 0.02 -5.93 -14.62
N LYS A 112 -0.41 -5.40 -13.49
CA LYS A 112 -0.40 -3.98 -13.16
C LYS A 112 0.68 -3.67 -12.15
N TYR A 113 1.25 -2.47 -12.22
CA TYR A 113 2.20 -1.99 -11.23
C TYR A 113 1.46 -1.40 -10.05
N VAL A 114 1.87 -1.82 -8.87
CA VAL A 114 1.43 -1.26 -7.60
C VAL A 114 2.64 -0.78 -6.83
N ARG A 115 2.39 0.15 -5.92
CA ARG A 115 3.41 0.70 -5.05
C ARG A 115 2.95 0.54 -3.62
N SER A 116 3.82 0.04 -2.76
CA SER A 116 3.55 0.01 -1.34
C SER A 116 4.60 0.82 -0.59
N VAL A 117 4.12 1.61 0.36
CA VAL A 117 4.94 2.34 1.31
C VAL A 117 4.63 1.78 2.68
N GLY A 118 5.66 1.29 3.35
CA GLY A 118 5.50 0.65 4.65
C GLY A 118 6.54 1.15 5.63
N LYS A 119 6.24 0.94 6.91
CA LYS A 119 7.18 1.17 8.00
C LYS A 119 6.96 0.17 9.12
N PHE A 120 8.01 -0.10 9.86
CA PHE A 120 7.89 -0.68 11.18
C PHE A 120 7.09 0.25 12.11
N ARG A 121 6.26 -0.36 12.96
CA ARG A 121 5.51 0.27 14.04
C ARG A 121 5.72 -0.52 15.32
N ASP A 122 6.27 0.14 16.34
CA ASP A 122 6.33 -0.46 17.68
C ASP A 122 4.92 -0.73 18.22
N LYS A 123 4.76 -1.88 18.85
CA LYS A 123 3.58 -2.29 19.60
C LYS A 123 4.07 -2.84 20.95
N PRO A 124 3.97 -2.08 22.04
CA PRO A 124 4.57 -2.43 23.32
C PRO A 124 4.21 -3.85 23.78
N GLY A 125 5.21 -4.61 24.23
CA GLY A 125 5.04 -5.99 24.70
C GLY A 125 4.93 -7.05 23.58
N THR A 126 5.27 -6.71 22.35
CA THR A 126 5.23 -7.61 21.17
C THR A 126 6.45 -7.41 20.27
N SER A 127 6.58 -8.22 19.21
CA SER A 127 7.58 -8.02 18.16
C SER A 127 7.33 -6.77 17.29
N GLY A 128 6.17 -6.11 17.45
CA GLY A 128 5.77 -4.96 16.64
C GLY A 128 4.90 -5.34 15.44
N GLU A 129 4.73 -4.38 14.54
CA GLU A 129 3.99 -4.55 13.29
C GLU A 129 4.74 -3.90 12.13
N VAL A 130 4.47 -4.36 10.91
CA VAL A 130 4.75 -3.56 9.71
C VAL A 130 3.41 -3.02 9.21
N VAL A 131 3.32 -1.71 9.01
CA VAL A 131 2.10 -1.07 8.52
C VAL A 131 2.39 -0.27 7.27
N GLY A 132 1.40 -0.14 6.41
CA GLY A 132 1.58 0.61 5.19
C GLY A 132 0.31 0.90 4.43
N MET A 133 0.54 1.52 3.28
CA MET A 133 -0.46 1.76 2.25
C MET A 133 0.04 1.17 0.94
N THR A 134 -0.89 0.64 0.15
CA THR A 134 -0.62 0.19 -1.22
C THR A 134 -1.51 0.98 -2.16
N TYR A 135 -0.96 1.46 -3.27
CA TYR A 135 -1.72 2.11 -4.32
C TYR A 135 -1.38 1.56 -5.70
N GLU A 136 -2.39 1.52 -6.55
CA GLU A 136 -2.28 1.14 -7.96
C GLU A 136 -1.89 2.36 -8.81
N PHE A 137 -0.94 2.17 -9.73
CA PHE A 137 -0.61 3.21 -10.70
C PHE A 137 -1.70 3.33 -11.77
N PHE A 138 -2.18 4.56 -12.02
CA PHE A 138 -3.21 4.82 -13.01
C PHE A 138 -2.69 5.13 -14.41
N ALA A 139 -3.53 4.72 -15.37
CA ALA A 139 -3.79 5.20 -16.72
C ALA A 139 -2.64 5.83 -17.52
N GLU A 140 -2.33 5.20 -18.65
CA GLU A 140 -1.46 5.68 -19.73
C GLU A 140 -2.01 6.91 -20.50
N ARG A 141 -2.97 7.67 -19.94
CA ARG A 141 -3.69 8.74 -20.66
C ARG A 141 -3.99 9.96 -19.78
N PRO A 142 -3.81 11.19 -20.30
CA PRO A 142 -4.22 12.43 -19.62
C PRO A 142 -5.74 12.49 -19.40
N GLY A 143 -6.18 12.98 -18.24
CA GLY A 143 -7.59 13.19 -17.92
C GLY A 143 -7.80 13.83 -16.55
N VAL A 144 -9.03 14.25 -16.25
CA VAL A 144 -9.43 14.83 -14.97
C VAL A 144 -10.61 14.02 -14.42
N THR A 145 -10.58 13.71 -13.12
CA THR A 145 -11.72 13.11 -12.39
C THR A 145 -12.12 14.07 -11.27
N PHE A 146 -13.39 14.42 -11.20
CA PHE A 146 -13.95 15.20 -10.10
C PHE A 146 -14.64 14.26 -9.11
N PHE A 147 -14.42 14.48 -7.81
CA PHE A 147 -15.17 13.82 -6.74
C PHE A 147 -16.33 14.73 -6.35
N LEU A 148 -17.54 14.16 -6.33
CA LEU A 148 -18.70 14.82 -5.78
C LEU A 148 -18.95 14.17 -4.42
N ASP A 149 -19.09 14.98 -3.37
CA ASP A 149 -19.73 14.50 -2.14
C ASP A 149 -21.11 13.98 -2.57
N GLU A 150 -21.47 12.76 -2.16
CA GLU A 150 -22.74 12.15 -2.58
C GLU A 150 -23.88 13.18 -2.42
N PRO A 151 -24.52 13.63 -3.51
CA PRO A 151 -25.77 14.36 -3.34
C PRO A 151 -26.76 13.35 -2.78
N ASP A 152 -27.55 13.77 -1.78
CA ASP A 152 -28.79 13.10 -1.33
C ASP A 152 -29.51 12.46 -2.54
N LEU A 153 -29.23 11.18 -2.81
CA LEU A 153 -29.94 10.41 -3.80
C LEU A 153 -31.16 9.86 -3.06
N PRO A 154 -32.39 10.24 -3.44
CA PRO A 154 -33.56 9.59 -2.89
C PRO A 154 -33.44 8.10 -3.23
N LYS A 155 -33.47 7.27 -2.19
CA LYS A 155 -33.57 5.81 -2.34
C LYS A 155 -34.76 5.52 -3.25
N THR A 156 -34.48 4.91 -4.41
CA THR A 156 -35.51 4.29 -5.26
C THR A 156 -35.52 2.79 -4.98
#